data_AF-A0A3C1D571-F1
#
_entry.id   AF-A0A3C1D571-F1
#
_cell.length_a   1.000
_cell.length_b   1.000
_cell.length_c   1.000
_cell.angle_alpha   90.00
_cell.angle_beta   90.00
_cell.angle_gamma   90.00
#
_symmetry.space_group_name_H-M   'P 1'
#
loop_
_entity.id
_entity.type
_entity.pdbx_description
1 polymer ?
#
loop_
_entity_poly.entity_id
_entity_poly.type
_entity_poly.pdbx_seq_one_letter_code
_entity_poly.pdbx_strand_id
1 'polypeptide(L)'
;SATQGNLQELAGGNVVVGWGSRPFYSEFDRDGTLLYEATFTAGTSYRAYVLPWSASPATPPDAQLVEDGRSASVFASWNGATEVASWLLVTGPDEASAVEIARAPRERFETEIPIPAGATLGAYVGVRAMDAAGEVIGGGAAQIAAPEPSS
;
A
#
# COMPACT_ATOMS: atom_id res chain seq x y z
N SER A 1 -3.68 18.16 -37.46
CA SER A 1 -4.24 18.93 -36.34
C SER A 1 -4.48 17.97 -35.19
N ALA A 2 -4.02 18.28 -33.97
CA ALA A 2 -4.44 17.51 -32.80
C ALA A 2 -5.90 17.90 -32.49
N THR A 3 -6.77 16.92 -32.32
CA THR A 3 -8.14 17.15 -31.83
C THR A 3 -8.22 16.62 -30.42
N GLN A 4 -9.08 17.23 -29.59
CA GLN A 4 -9.29 16.85 -28.19
C GLN A 4 -8.05 17.19 -27.34
N GLY A 5 -8.01 16.68 -26.10
CA GLY A 5 -6.98 16.96 -25.12
C GLY A 5 -7.41 17.93 -24.03
N ASN A 6 -6.61 18.00 -22.98
CA ASN A 6 -6.78 18.94 -21.88
C ASN A 6 -5.45 19.16 -21.17
N LEU A 7 -5.40 20.25 -20.41
CA LEU A 7 -4.41 20.48 -19.37
C LEU A 7 -5.14 20.42 -18.03
N GLN A 8 -4.52 19.78 -17.04
CA GLN A 8 -4.95 19.78 -15.65
C GLN A 8 -3.80 20.28 -14.79
N GLU A 9 -4.01 21.36 -14.04
CA GLU A 9 -3.10 21.78 -12.97
C GLU A 9 -3.34 20.92 -11.73
N LEU A 10 -2.27 20.39 -11.14
CA LEU A 10 -2.31 19.63 -9.90
C LEU A 10 -2.04 20.55 -8.69
N ALA A 11 -2.53 20.17 -7.52
CA ALA A 11 -2.34 20.95 -6.28
C ALA A 11 -0.85 21.19 -5.92
N GLY A 12 0.05 20.32 -6.38
CA GLY A 12 1.51 20.47 -6.22
C GLY A 12 2.19 21.43 -7.20
N GLY A 13 1.44 22.05 -8.13
CA GLY A 13 1.97 22.96 -9.15
C GLY A 13 2.46 22.29 -10.44
N ASN A 14 2.44 20.96 -10.50
CA ASN A 14 2.67 20.20 -11.72
C ASN A 14 1.48 20.32 -12.68
N VAL A 15 1.71 20.06 -13.96
CA VAL A 15 0.66 20.03 -14.97
C VAL A 15 0.62 18.69 -15.69
N VAL A 16 -0.58 18.16 -15.88
CA VAL A 16 -0.84 16.96 -16.68
C VAL A 16 -1.45 17.38 -18.00
N VAL A 17 -0.87 16.92 -19.10
CA VAL A 17 -1.33 17.18 -20.46
C VAL A 17 -1.82 15.89 -21.09
N GLY A 18 -3.13 15.84 -21.39
CA GLY A 18 -3.70 14.83 -22.27
C GLY A 18 -3.57 15.29 -23.71
N TRP A 19 -2.82 14.55 -24.53
CA TRP A 19 -2.56 14.94 -25.94
C TRP A 19 -3.65 14.50 -26.92
N GLY A 20 -4.83 14.15 -26.39
CA GLY A 20 -6.04 13.88 -27.15
C GLY A 20 -5.86 12.72 -28.12
N SER A 21 -5.96 13.03 -29.42
CA SER A 21 -5.78 12.07 -30.51
C SER A 21 -4.37 11.45 -30.59
N ARG A 22 -3.38 11.98 -29.85
CA ARG A 22 -2.09 11.32 -29.69
C ARG A 22 -2.17 10.31 -28.54
N PRO A 23 -1.61 9.11 -28.70
CA PRO A 23 -1.81 8.02 -27.75
C PRO A 23 -0.92 8.17 -26.52
N PHE A 24 -0.74 9.38 -25.96
CA PHE A 24 0.03 9.55 -24.75
C PHE A 24 -0.49 10.72 -23.91
N TYR A 25 -0.10 10.72 -22.64
CA TYR A 25 -0.25 11.84 -21.72
C TYR A 25 1.06 12.04 -20.96
N SER A 26 1.30 13.28 -20.55
CA SER A 26 2.57 13.67 -19.92
C SER A 26 2.31 14.49 -18.67
N GLU A 27 3.21 14.40 -17.69
CA GLU A 27 3.25 15.28 -16.53
C GLU A 27 4.53 16.12 -16.56
N PHE A 28 4.40 17.42 -16.31
CA PHE A 28 5.51 18.36 -16.23
C PHE A 28 5.55 19.04 -14.86
N ASP A 29 6.75 19.35 -14.38
CA ASP A 29 6.90 20.26 -13.24
C ASP A 29 6.61 21.71 -13.64
N ARG A 30 6.63 22.61 -12.63
CA ARG A 30 6.38 24.05 -12.81
C ARG A 30 7.38 24.77 -13.73
N ASP A 31 8.58 24.21 -13.90
CA ASP A 31 9.66 24.77 -14.70
C ASP A 31 9.61 24.22 -16.16
N GLY A 32 8.66 23.34 -16.45
CA GLY A 32 8.44 22.73 -17.76
C GLY A 32 9.25 21.46 -18.01
N THR A 33 9.86 20.89 -16.97
CA THR A 33 10.59 19.61 -17.07
C THR A 33 9.61 18.45 -17.16
N LEU A 34 9.79 17.56 -18.13
CA LEU A 34 9.01 16.32 -18.24
C LEU A 34 9.34 15.38 -17.07
N LEU A 35 8.33 15.04 -16.26
CA LEU A 35 8.45 14.11 -15.15
C LEU A 35 8.01 12.71 -15.53
N TYR A 36 6.97 12.61 -16.35
CA TYR A 36 6.34 11.35 -16.71
C TYR A 36 5.72 11.41 -18.10
N GLU A 37 5.79 10.32 -18.84
CA GLU A 37 5.01 10.11 -20.05
C GLU A 37 4.55 8.65 -20.12
N ALA A 38 3.28 8.44 -20.46
CA ALA A 38 2.76 7.12 -20.76
C ALA A 38 2.08 7.11 -22.12
N THR A 39 2.40 6.06 -22.88
CA THR A 39 1.85 5.82 -24.21
C THR A 39 0.87 4.65 -24.16
N PHE A 40 -0.34 4.84 -24.68
CA PHE A 40 -1.32 3.79 -24.90
C PHE A 40 -0.87 2.90 -26.07
N THR A 41 -0.97 1.59 -25.90
CA THR A 41 -0.63 0.62 -26.95
C THR A 41 -1.66 0.56 -28.09
N ALA A 42 -2.88 1.04 -27.84
CA ALA A 42 -3.94 1.20 -28.83
C ALA A 42 -4.93 2.30 -28.40
N GLY A 43 -5.62 2.88 -29.38
CA GLY A 43 -6.68 3.88 -29.16
C GLY A 43 -6.17 5.32 -29.02
N THR A 44 -7.09 6.21 -28.66
CA THR A 44 -6.85 7.63 -28.45
C THR A 44 -7.59 8.11 -27.21
N SER A 45 -7.14 9.20 -26.60
CA SER A 45 -7.84 9.81 -25.46
C SER A 45 -8.65 11.02 -25.88
N TYR A 46 -9.78 11.29 -25.23
CA TYR A 46 -10.44 12.60 -25.32
C TYR A 46 -9.80 13.57 -24.33
N ARG A 47 -9.63 13.11 -23.08
CA ARG A 47 -8.98 13.80 -21.97
C ARG A 47 -8.25 12.81 -21.08
N ALA A 48 -7.24 13.28 -20.37
CA ALA A 48 -6.52 12.56 -19.32
C ALA A 48 -6.59 13.35 -18.01
N TYR A 49 -6.78 12.65 -16.90
CA TYR A 49 -6.82 13.26 -15.57
C TYR A 49 -6.05 12.43 -14.56
N VAL A 50 -5.37 13.12 -13.66
CA VAL A 50 -4.86 12.55 -12.40
C VAL A 50 -5.80 13.01 -11.30
N LEU A 51 -6.46 12.07 -10.65
CA LEU A 51 -7.43 12.33 -9.60
C LEU A 51 -7.04 11.59 -8.32
N PRO A 52 -7.41 12.12 -7.14
CA PRO A 52 -7.31 11.37 -5.91
C PRO A 52 -8.06 10.04 -6.03
N TRP A 53 -7.42 8.96 -5.62
CA TRP A 53 -8.01 7.62 -5.62
C TRP A 53 -8.00 7.06 -4.20
N SER A 54 -9.16 6.56 -3.77
CA SER A 54 -9.28 5.72 -2.58
C SER A 54 -9.86 4.36 -2.95
N ALA A 55 -9.34 3.31 -2.33
CA ALA A 55 -9.83 1.94 -2.43
C ALA A 55 -9.55 1.17 -1.12
N SER A 56 -10.54 0.35 -0.76
CA SER A 56 -10.49 -0.60 0.35
C SER A 56 -10.71 -2.00 -0.25
N PRO A 57 -9.63 -2.78 -0.49
CA PRO A 57 -9.75 -4.12 -1.04
C PRO A 57 -10.62 -5.02 -0.16
N ALA A 58 -11.29 -6.01 -0.77
CA ALA A 58 -12.10 -6.99 -0.04
C ALA A 58 -11.28 -8.15 0.56
N THR A 59 -10.05 -8.34 0.07
CA THR A 59 -9.12 -9.34 0.61
C THR A 59 -8.39 -8.77 1.82
N PRO A 60 -8.00 -9.61 2.80
CA PRO A 60 -7.10 -9.17 3.86
C PRO A 60 -5.72 -8.76 3.29
N PRO A 61 -4.89 -8.08 4.10
CA PRO A 61 -3.49 -7.88 3.77
C PRO A 61 -2.72 -9.20 3.60
N ASP A 62 -1.55 -9.13 2.98
CA ASP A 62 -0.56 -10.20 2.98
C ASP A 62 0.46 -9.94 4.10
N ALA A 63 0.85 -11.00 4.82
CA ALA A 63 1.86 -10.91 5.87
C ALA A 63 2.78 -12.14 5.90
N GLN A 64 4.07 -11.91 6.16
CA GLN A 64 5.09 -12.95 6.25
C GLN A 64 6.00 -12.74 7.45
N LEU A 65 6.18 -13.77 8.28
CA LEU A 65 7.22 -13.82 9.30
C LEU A 65 8.56 -14.18 8.65
N VAL A 66 9.59 -13.41 8.99
CA VAL A 66 10.97 -13.63 8.55
C VAL A 66 11.88 -13.60 9.77
N GLU A 67 12.70 -14.64 9.92
CA GLU A 67 13.68 -14.77 10.99
C GLU A 67 15.10 -14.64 10.42
N ASP A 68 15.98 -13.91 11.09
CA ASP A 68 17.39 -13.74 10.70
C ASP A 68 18.37 -14.43 11.68
N GLY A 69 17.85 -15.31 12.53
CA GLY A 69 18.57 -16.05 13.57
C GLY A 69 18.74 -15.31 14.90
N ARG A 70 18.76 -13.97 14.92
CA ARG A 70 18.83 -13.17 16.17
C ARG A 70 17.63 -12.27 16.38
N SER A 71 16.90 -11.99 15.31
CA SER A 71 15.71 -11.16 15.25
C SER A 71 14.66 -11.85 14.38
N ALA A 72 13.42 -11.41 14.56
CA ALA A 72 12.31 -11.76 13.70
C ALA A 72 11.52 -10.50 13.38
N SER A 73 11.03 -10.42 12.15
CA SER A 73 10.20 -9.32 11.65
C SER A 73 9.02 -9.88 10.90
N VAL A 74 7.92 -9.13 10.91
CA VAL A 74 6.78 -9.40 10.04
C VAL A 74 6.76 -8.37 8.92
N PHE A 75 6.76 -8.83 7.69
CA PHE A 75 6.57 -7.98 6.52
C PHE A 75 5.10 -7.98 6.15
N ALA A 76 4.51 -6.79 6.01
CA ALA A 76 3.10 -6.62 5.68
C ALA A 76 2.94 -5.78 4.40
N SER A 77 2.01 -6.19 3.54
CA SER A 77 1.64 -5.44 2.34
C SER A 77 0.16 -5.60 2.03
N TRP A 78 -0.44 -4.64 1.31
CA TRP A 78 -1.83 -4.77 0.87
C TRP A 78 -2.05 -4.04 -0.44
N ASN A 79 -2.08 -4.83 -1.50
CA ASN A 79 -2.26 -4.34 -2.86
C ASN A 79 -3.61 -3.63 -3.02
N GLY A 80 -3.55 -2.37 -3.48
CA GLY A 80 -4.73 -1.57 -3.76
C GLY A 80 -5.39 -0.92 -2.55
N ALA A 81 -4.89 -1.13 -1.33
CA ALA A 81 -5.36 -0.41 -0.15
C ALA A 81 -4.70 0.96 -0.06
N THR A 82 -5.50 2.01 -0.12
CA THR A 82 -5.00 3.40 -0.13
C THR A 82 -5.07 4.09 1.23
N GLU A 83 -5.82 3.54 2.17
CA GLU A 83 -6.15 4.19 3.45
C GLU A 83 -5.31 3.67 4.63
N VAL A 84 -4.41 2.70 4.39
CA VAL A 84 -3.53 2.17 5.43
C VAL A 84 -2.53 3.26 5.85
N ALA A 85 -2.62 3.69 7.11
CA ALA A 85 -1.68 4.61 7.74
C ALA A 85 -0.64 3.87 8.60
N SER A 86 -1.04 2.77 9.26
CA SER A 86 -0.13 1.96 10.07
C SER A 86 -0.56 0.50 10.12
N TRP A 87 0.35 -0.33 10.61
CA TRP A 87 0.17 -1.76 10.81
C TRP A 87 0.27 -2.11 12.29
N LEU A 88 -0.59 -3.00 12.73
CA LEU A 88 -0.63 -3.51 14.10
C LEU A 88 -0.28 -4.99 14.11
N LEU A 89 0.85 -5.34 14.73
CA LEU A 89 1.23 -6.73 14.96
C LEU A 89 0.59 -7.22 16.26
N VAL A 90 -0.16 -8.31 16.15
CA VAL A 90 -0.87 -8.94 17.27
C VAL A 90 -0.48 -10.40 17.43
N THR A 91 -0.51 -10.90 18.66
CA THR A 91 -0.31 -12.32 18.95
C THR A 91 -1.14 -12.81 20.13
N GLY A 92 -1.50 -14.09 20.15
CA GLY A 92 -2.30 -14.68 21.22
C GLY A 92 -2.59 -16.16 20.98
N PRO A 93 -3.45 -16.79 21.79
CA PRO A 93 -3.88 -18.17 21.57
C PRO A 93 -4.77 -18.32 20.32
N ASP A 94 -5.52 -17.26 19.97
CA ASP A 94 -6.41 -17.16 18.81
C ASP A 94 -6.58 -15.68 18.42
N GLU A 95 -7.24 -15.41 17.28
CA GLU A 95 -7.47 -14.05 16.77
C GLU A 95 -8.28 -13.18 17.73
N ALA A 96 -9.27 -13.77 18.41
CA ALA A 96 -10.18 -13.06 19.31
C ALA A 96 -9.48 -12.59 20.61
N SER A 97 -8.48 -13.34 21.04
CA SER A 97 -7.71 -13.11 22.26
C SER A 97 -6.32 -12.52 21.98
N ALA A 98 -6.03 -12.16 20.73
CA ALA A 98 -4.74 -11.61 20.34
C ALA A 98 -4.54 -10.19 20.88
N VAL A 99 -3.35 -9.93 21.43
CA VAL A 99 -2.93 -8.63 21.96
C VAL A 99 -1.91 -7.96 21.05
N GLU A 100 -1.91 -6.63 21.01
CA GLU A 100 -0.88 -5.84 20.32
C GLU A 100 0.49 -6.08 20.96
N ILE A 101 1.50 -6.29 20.12
CA ILE A 101 2.90 -6.37 20.54
C ILE A 101 3.79 -5.34 19.84
N ALA A 102 3.42 -4.90 18.64
CA ALA A 102 4.15 -3.86 17.91
C ALA A 102 3.25 -3.12 16.93
N ARG A 103 3.70 -1.94 16.52
CA ARG A 103 3.06 -1.11 15.50
C ARG A 103 4.11 -0.40 14.67
N ALA A 104 3.89 -0.33 13.36
CA ALA A 104 4.77 0.38 12.43
C ALA A 104 3.94 1.27 11.50
N PRO A 105 4.38 2.51 11.21
CA PRO A 105 3.77 3.32 10.16
C PRO A 105 3.91 2.62 8.81
N ARG A 106 2.93 2.75 7.91
CA ARG A 106 3.05 2.17 6.57
C ARG A 106 4.23 2.81 5.84
N GLU A 107 5.11 1.97 5.31
CA GLU A 107 6.19 2.36 4.43
C GLU A 107 5.95 1.81 3.02
N ARG A 108 6.09 2.69 2.02
CA ARG A 108 6.06 2.36 0.58
C ARG A 108 5.00 1.30 0.23
N PHE A 109 5.44 0.17 -0.32
CA PHE A 109 4.61 -0.96 -0.73
C PHE A 109 4.51 -2.01 0.37
N GLU A 110 5.66 -2.42 0.90
CA GLU A 110 5.81 -3.40 1.97
C GLU A 110 6.42 -2.72 3.19
N THR A 111 5.92 -3.07 4.37
CA THR A 111 6.37 -2.50 5.64
C THR A 111 6.91 -3.60 6.53
N GLU A 112 8.13 -3.39 7.04
CA GLU A 112 8.72 -4.24 8.08
C GLU A 112 8.19 -3.85 9.47
N ILE A 113 7.75 -4.84 10.24
CA ILE A 113 7.30 -4.69 11.62
C ILE A 113 8.19 -5.58 12.51
N PRO A 114 9.19 -5.00 13.19
CA PRO A 114 10.08 -5.76 14.05
C PRO A 114 9.32 -6.39 15.22
N ILE A 115 9.58 -7.67 15.50
CA ILE A 115 9.08 -8.33 16.70
C ILE A 115 9.94 -7.87 17.89
N PRO A 116 9.34 -7.33 18.97
CA PRO A 116 10.12 -6.87 20.11
C PRO A 116 10.97 -7.99 20.73
N ALA A 117 12.21 -7.67 21.09
CA ALA A 117 13.10 -8.63 21.74
C ALA A 117 12.47 -9.16 23.05
N GLY A 118 12.40 -10.49 23.18
CA GLY A 118 11.79 -11.15 24.34
C GLY A 118 10.26 -11.29 24.27
N ALA A 119 9.61 -10.84 23.19
CA ALA A 119 8.20 -11.15 22.96
C ALA A 119 8.03 -12.67 22.78
N THR A 120 7.03 -13.23 23.45
CA THR A 120 6.62 -14.63 23.26
C THR A 120 5.44 -14.63 22.30
N LEU A 121 5.61 -15.29 21.14
CA LEU A 121 4.54 -15.44 20.17
C LEU A 121 3.61 -16.59 20.59
N GLY A 122 2.30 -16.34 20.51
CA GLY A 122 1.26 -17.35 20.70
C GLY A 122 1.02 -18.18 19.44
N ALA A 123 0.03 -19.06 19.51
CA ALA A 123 -0.39 -19.90 18.37
C ALA A 123 -0.94 -19.07 17.19
N TYR A 124 -1.45 -17.88 17.49
CA TYR A 124 -1.87 -16.90 16.51
C TYR A 124 -0.87 -15.74 16.46
N VAL A 125 -0.44 -15.41 15.24
CA VAL A 125 0.28 -14.17 14.92
C VAL A 125 -0.44 -13.56 13.73
N GLY A 126 -0.75 -12.27 13.80
CA GLY A 126 -1.44 -11.60 12.71
C GLY A 126 -1.12 -10.12 12.62
N VAL A 127 -1.44 -9.54 11.46
CA VAL A 127 -1.28 -8.11 11.20
C VAL A 127 -2.62 -7.50 10.84
N ARG A 128 -2.94 -6.36 11.46
CA ARG A 128 -4.12 -5.54 11.14
C ARG A 128 -3.69 -4.24 10.49
N ALA A 129 -4.38 -3.84 9.43
CA ALA A 129 -4.22 -2.52 8.82
C ALA A 129 -5.05 -1.49 9.60
N MET A 130 -4.47 -0.32 9.86
CA MET A 130 -5.12 0.79 10.55
C MET A 130 -5.14 2.03 9.68
N ASP A 131 -6.25 2.78 9.74
CA ASP A 131 -6.37 4.08 9.09
C ASP A 131 -5.70 5.21 9.89
N ALA A 132 -5.80 6.44 9.40
CA ALA A 132 -5.21 7.62 10.03
C ALA A 132 -5.91 8.02 11.34
N ALA A 133 -7.14 7.55 11.60
CA ALA A 133 -7.85 7.75 12.86
C ALA A 133 -7.45 6.73 13.93
N GLY A 134 -6.77 5.64 13.52
CA GLY A 134 -6.39 4.54 14.39
C GLY A 134 -7.44 3.43 14.42
N GLU A 135 -8.34 3.36 13.44
CA GLU A 135 -9.34 2.31 13.33
C GLU A 135 -8.86 1.19 12.43
N VAL A 136 -9.22 -0.05 12.76
CA VAL A 136 -8.89 -1.23 11.94
C VAL A 136 -9.75 -1.23 10.68
N ILE A 137 -9.12 -1.41 9.51
CA ILE A 137 -9.78 -1.44 8.20
C ILE A 137 -9.61 -2.79 7.50
N GLY A 138 -10.51 -3.12 6.55
CA GLY A 138 -10.38 -4.31 5.70
C GLY A 138 -11.00 -5.60 6.21
N GLY A 139 -11.74 -5.56 7.32
CA GLY A 139 -12.58 -6.68 7.77
C GLY A 139 -11.86 -7.88 8.38
N GLY A 140 -10.52 -7.88 8.48
CA GLY A 140 -9.79 -8.97 9.13
C GLY A 140 -8.27 -8.74 9.20
N ALA A 141 -7.59 -9.54 10.02
CA ALA A 141 -6.14 -9.58 10.07
C ALA A 141 -5.57 -10.55 9.01
N ALA A 142 -4.38 -10.25 8.50
CA ALA A 142 -3.57 -11.27 7.83
C ALA A 142 -3.06 -12.22 8.91
N GLN A 143 -3.54 -13.47 8.92
CA GLN A 143 -2.94 -14.49 9.76
C GLN A 143 -1.62 -14.94 9.13
N ILE A 144 -0.55 -14.89 9.91
CA ILE A 144 0.71 -15.50 9.53
C ILE A 144 0.60 -16.98 9.86
N ALA A 145 0.78 -17.85 8.87
CA ALA A 145 0.85 -19.28 9.12
C ALA A 145 1.97 -19.56 10.13
N ALA A 146 1.72 -20.40 11.13
CA ALA A 146 2.75 -20.82 12.06
C ALA A 146 3.93 -21.41 11.26
N PRO A 147 5.19 -21.07 11.57
CA PRO A 147 6.33 -21.68 10.91
C PRO A 147 6.24 -23.20 11.08
N GLU A 148 6.46 -23.95 10.00
CA GLU A 148 6.56 -25.41 10.13
C GLU A 148 7.71 -25.75 11.07
N PRO A 149 7.52 -26.68 12.02
CA PRO A 149 8.60 -27.07 12.91
C PRO A 149 9.77 -27.60 12.08
N SER A 150 10.95 -27.04 12.32
CA SER A 150 12.19 -27.54 11.73
C SER A 150 12.35 -29.02 12.12
N SER A 151 12.39 -29.91 11.11
CA SER A 151 12.66 -31.34 11.31
C SER A 151 14.10 -31.60 11.74
#